data_AF-A0A674B0F2-F1
#
_entry.id   AF-A0A674B0F2-F1
#
_cell.length_a   1.000
_cell.length_b   1.000
_cell.length_c   1.000
_cell.angle_alpha   90.00
_cell.angle_beta   90.00
_cell.angle_gamma   90.00
#
_symmetry.space_group_name_H-M   'P 1'
#
loop_
_entity.id
_entity.type
_entity.pdbx_description
1 polymer ?
#
loop_
_entity_poly.entity_id
_entity_poly.type
_entity_poly.pdbx_seq_one_letter_code
_entity_poly.pdbx_strand_id
1 'polypeptide(L)'
;MSYPGYPPQAGAYPPQPGAYPPQAGGYPPQAGGYPPQAGGYPPQAGGYPPQAGGYPPQAGGYPPQAGGYPPQPGAGGYPAIPPADSWGGGAGFPTFGLDNLSNPGFNAGNLPAIVTMFTPGGYPHPAPQPPNQQPHGMYPQPGGQMPQPQGPGMGYPGQPMPGYPRAPSPNPSMPGYGGGPAPNQPMPVYPQAPSPNPSMPGGGAIPVSPAINRGFRGTIKDFPGADPLRDVEVLRKAMKGFGTDEQAIIDLLGSRSNIQRVPMLAAFKTSYGKDLVKDLKSELSGNFEKLVLAMLKTPAQLDAYELKEAIKGAGTDEACLIEILSSRSNAEIREINMVYKTENKKSLEDAISGDTSGHFRRLLISLAQGNRDERETVDISVAKQDAQALYAAGENKVGTDESKFNAILCARSKPHLRAVFHEYQQMCGRDLEKSIDREMSGDLESGMVAVVKCIKNTPAYFAERLYKAMKGAGTKDKTLIRIMVTRSEVDMLDIRQEYVKTYGKSLHTDISGDTSGDYKKLLLKLCGGSD
;
A
#
# COMPACT_ATOMS: atom_id res chain seq x y z
N MET A 1 -38.75 -23.39 -57.15
CA MET A 1 -40.13 -22.86 -57.12
C MET A 1 -40.24 -21.94 -55.92
N SER A 2 -40.53 -20.66 -56.14
CA SER A 2 -40.83 -19.68 -55.09
C SER A 2 -42.33 -19.64 -54.86
N TYR A 3 -42.83 -19.56 -53.61
CA TYR A 3 -44.15 -19.02 -53.21
C TYR A 3 -44.26 -19.06 -51.66
N PRO A 4 -45.15 -18.27 -51.00
CA PRO A 4 -44.67 -17.05 -50.33
C PRO A 4 -45.08 -16.92 -48.84
N GLY A 5 -44.70 -15.80 -48.21
CA GLY A 5 -45.17 -15.43 -46.86
C GLY A 5 -46.53 -14.71 -46.86
N TYR A 6 -46.96 -14.30 -45.65
CA TYR A 6 -48.08 -13.38 -45.40
C TYR A 6 -47.66 -12.28 -44.39
N PRO A 7 -48.32 -11.09 -44.37
CA PRO A 7 -47.77 -9.86 -43.80
C PRO A 7 -48.32 -9.50 -42.39
N PRO A 8 -47.75 -8.48 -41.71
CA PRO A 8 -48.26 -7.93 -40.45
C PRO A 8 -49.26 -6.77 -40.65
N GLN A 9 -49.84 -6.28 -39.52
CA GLN A 9 -50.84 -5.19 -39.35
C GLN A 9 -52.32 -5.61 -39.48
N ALA A 10 -53.28 -5.04 -38.73
CA ALA A 10 -53.23 -4.13 -37.58
C ALA A 10 -54.49 -4.30 -36.70
N GLY A 11 -54.44 -3.83 -35.44
CA GLY A 11 -55.59 -3.81 -34.54
C GLY A 11 -55.31 -3.02 -33.26
N ALA A 12 -55.56 -1.71 -33.29
CA ALA A 12 -55.47 -0.84 -32.11
C ALA A 12 -56.87 -0.45 -31.64
N TYR A 13 -57.13 -0.52 -30.33
CA TYR A 13 -58.05 0.31 -29.51
C TYR A 13 -57.97 -0.18 -28.04
N PRO A 14 -58.40 0.60 -27.01
CA PRO A 14 -57.62 0.71 -25.78
C PRO A 14 -58.33 0.17 -24.52
N PRO A 15 -57.60 -0.10 -23.43
CA PRO A 15 -58.19 -0.44 -22.14
C PRO A 15 -58.91 0.76 -21.50
N GLN A 16 -60.08 0.48 -20.90
CA GLN A 16 -60.99 1.46 -20.29
C GLN A 16 -60.47 2.05 -18.96
N PRO A 17 -60.83 3.30 -18.63
CA PRO A 17 -60.46 3.94 -17.37
C PRO A 17 -61.40 3.55 -16.21
N GLY A 18 -60.83 3.00 -15.13
CA GLY A 18 -61.56 2.70 -13.89
C GLY A 18 -60.97 3.45 -12.71
N ALA A 19 -61.64 4.53 -12.27
CA ALA A 19 -61.27 5.26 -11.06
C ALA A 19 -62.53 5.72 -10.32
N TYR A 20 -62.66 5.36 -9.03
CA TYR A 20 -63.31 6.16 -7.97
C TYR A 20 -62.81 5.67 -6.59
N PRO A 21 -62.77 6.54 -5.56
CA PRO A 21 -61.94 6.32 -4.35
C PRO A 21 -62.70 5.80 -3.12
N PRO A 22 -62.01 5.19 -2.13
CA PRO A 22 -62.56 4.92 -0.81
C PRO A 22 -62.56 6.16 0.10
N GLN A 23 -63.50 6.20 1.04
CA GLN A 23 -63.81 7.35 1.91
C GLN A 23 -62.85 7.50 3.11
N ALA A 24 -62.82 8.71 3.69
CA ALA A 24 -62.10 9.02 4.92
C ALA A 24 -63.00 8.97 6.16
N GLY A 25 -62.49 8.43 7.27
CA GLY A 25 -63.11 8.53 8.60
C GLY A 25 -62.55 7.52 9.61
N GLY A 26 -61.95 7.99 10.71
CA GLY A 26 -61.50 7.14 11.83
C GLY A 26 -60.20 7.59 12.50
N TYR A 27 -60.31 8.09 13.73
CA TYR A 27 -59.31 8.69 14.63
C TYR A 27 -57.88 8.08 14.70
N PRO A 28 -56.85 8.90 15.01
CA PRO A 28 -55.48 8.44 15.25
C PRO A 28 -55.29 7.80 16.66
N PRO A 29 -54.35 6.85 16.82
CA PRO A 29 -54.06 6.21 18.12
C PRO A 29 -53.28 7.13 19.07
N GLN A 30 -53.55 7.02 20.37
CA GLN A 30 -52.87 7.77 21.44
C GLN A 30 -51.45 7.24 21.69
N ALA A 31 -50.50 8.16 21.90
CA ALA A 31 -49.18 7.84 22.43
C ALA A 31 -49.18 7.96 23.97
N GLY A 32 -48.96 6.85 24.68
CA GLY A 32 -48.83 6.81 26.14
C GLY A 32 -47.40 6.54 26.57
N GLY A 33 -46.74 7.52 27.19
CA GLY A 33 -45.39 7.40 27.76
C GLY A 33 -44.97 8.70 28.44
N TYR A 34 -44.72 8.68 29.75
CA TYR A 34 -44.49 9.88 30.56
C TYR A 34 -43.07 10.44 30.40
N PRO A 35 -42.87 11.78 30.36
CA PRO A 35 -41.56 12.40 30.44
C PRO A 35 -41.06 12.48 31.90
N PRO A 36 -39.74 12.37 32.16
CA PRO A 36 -39.18 12.53 33.50
C PRO A 36 -39.20 14.00 33.97
N GLN A 37 -39.35 14.21 35.28
CA GLN A 37 -39.42 15.54 35.89
C GLN A 37 -38.07 16.27 35.88
N ALA A 38 -38.07 17.56 35.55
CA ALA A 38 -36.94 18.46 35.73
C ALA A 38 -37.04 19.18 37.08
N GLY A 39 -36.03 19.01 37.94
CA GLY A 39 -35.90 19.72 39.20
C GLY A 39 -34.44 20.13 39.44
N GLY A 40 -34.15 21.43 39.37
CA GLY A 40 -32.81 22.00 39.56
C GLY A 40 -32.78 23.50 39.22
N TYR A 41 -32.24 24.31 40.12
CA TYR A 41 -32.36 25.78 40.14
C TYR A 41 -31.68 26.51 38.95
N PRO A 42 -32.19 27.69 38.54
CA PRO A 42 -31.54 28.54 37.54
C PRO A 42 -30.36 29.34 38.14
N PRO A 43 -29.18 29.39 37.49
CA PRO A 43 -28.10 30.29 37.90
C PRO A 43 -28.36 31.75 37.45
N GLN A 44 -27.85 32.71 38.23
CA GLN A 44 -28.06 34.14 38.00
C GLN A 44 -27.32 34.68 36.77
N ALA A 45 -27.92 35.70 36.13
CA ALA A 45 -27.29 36.46 35.06
C ALA A 45 -26.26 37.48 35.61
N GLY A 46 -24.97 37.09 35.62
CA GLY A 46 -23.85 38.02 35.77
C GLY A 46 -23.36 38.49 34.40
N GLY A 47 -23.52 39.77 34.09
CA GLY A 47 -23.18 40.32 32.77
C GLY A 47 -21.83 41.04 32.72
N TYR A 48 -21.08 40.81 31.64
CA TYR A 48 -20.19 41.80 31.02
C TYR A 48 -20.26 41.61 29.48
N PRO A 49 -20.48 42.69 28.69
CA PRO A 49 -20.58 42.56 27.23
C PRO A 49 -19.20 42.43 26.56
N PRO A 50 -19.06 41.65 25.47
CA PRO A 50 -17.82 41.55 24.71
C PRO A 50 -17.51 42.85 23.96
N GLN A 51 -16.24 43.28 23.97
CA GLN A 51 -15.79 44.46 23.22
C GLN A 51 -15.75 44.18 21.70
N ALA A 52 -16.27 45.13 20.92
CA ALA A 52 -16.17 45.12 19.46
C ALA A 52 -14.78 45.57 19.00
N GLY A 53 -13.88 44.61 18.75
CA GLY A 53 -12.56 44.84 18.15
C GLY A 53 -12.63 45.11 16.64
N GLY A 54 -13.20 46.25 16.23
CA GLY A 54 -13.25 46.67 14.83
C GLY A 54 -12.21 47.74 14.51
N TYR A 55 -11.23 47.41 13.66
CA TYR A 55 -10.40 48.42 12.99
C TYR A 55 -11.10 48.92 11.71
N PRO A 56 -11.30 50.23 11.52
CA PRO A 56 -11.95 50.76 10.32
C PRO A 56 -11.00 50.76 9.11
N PRO A 57 -11.46 50.36 7.91
CA PRO A 57 -10.68 50.52 6.68
C PRO A 57 -10.66 52.00 6.26
N GLN A 58 -9.49 52.51 5.85
CA GLN A 58 -9.40 53.85 5.25
C GLN A 58 -9.90 53.84 3.81
N ALA A 59 -10.61 54.92 3.43
CA ALA A 59 -11.03 55.19 2.06
C ALA A 59 -10.11 56.22 1.40
N GLY A 60 -9.70 55.95 0.15
CA GLY A 60 -8.98 56.90 -0.71
C GLY A 60 -9.14 56.55 -2.19
N GLY A 61 -9.81 57.41 -2.96
CA GLY A 61 -9.80 57.36 -4.44
C GLY A 61 -8.44 57.78 -5.01
N TYR A 62 -8.12 57.58 -6.29
CA TYR A 62 -8.81 58.10 -7.49
C TYR A 62 -8.32 57.36 -8.79
N PRO A 63 -8.70 57.72 -10.04
CA PRO A 63 -9.15 56.78 -11.07
C PRO A 63 -8.10 56.34 -12.13
N PRO A 64 -8.42 55.38 -13.03
CA PRO A 64 -7.52 54.94 -14.10
C PRO A 64 -7.49 55.87 -15.34
N GLN A 65 -6.39 55.83 -16.09
CA GLN A 65 -6.28 56.39 -17.46
C GLN A 65 -6.02 55.28 -18.50
N ALA A 66 -6.29 55.60 -19.78
CA ALA A 66 -6.37 54.65 -20.89
C ALA A 66 -5.43 54.99 -22.06
N GLY A 67 -5.19 54.01 -22.94
CA GLY A 67 -4.43 54.12 -24.20
C GLY A 67 -2.99 53.57 -24.11
N GLY A 68 -2.43 52.85 -25.10
CA GLY A 68 -2.95 52.37 -26.39
C GLY A 68 -1.98 51.38 -27.06
N TYR A 69 -2.38 50.78 -28.19
CA TYR A 69 -1.60 49.89 -29.08
C TYR A 69 -1.29 50.60 -30.42
N PRO A 70 -0.51 50.05 -31.39
CA PRO A 70 0.49 48.94 -31.43
C PRO A 70 1.88 49.54 -31.82
N PRO A 71 2.82 48.96 -32.66
CA PRO A 71 3.02 47.61 -33.19
C PRO A 71 4.49 47.06 -33.13
N GLN A 72 4.70 45.91 -33.78
CA GLN A 72 5.96 45.28 -34.23
C GLN A 72 6.34 45.76 -35.68
N PRO A 73 7.54 45.49 -36.28
CA PRO A 73 8.34 44.24 -36.18
C PRO A 73 9.89 44.39 -36.22
N GLY A 74 10.61 43.26 -36.09
CA GLY A 74 12.06 43.21 -36.33
C GLY A 74 12.64 41.79 -36.22
N ALA A 75 13.04 41.20 -37.35
CA ALA A 75 13.80 39.94 -37.37
C ALA A 75 15.31 40.22 -37.33
N GLY A 76 16.09 39.31 -36.73
CA GLY A 76 17.53 39.25 -36.97
C GLY A 76 18.40 38.83 -35.77
N GLY A 77 19.45 38.06 -36.07
CA GLY A 77 20.66 37.98 -35.23
C GLY A 77 20.73 36.83 -34.23
N TYR A 78 21.39 35.73 -34.63
CA TYR A 78 22.15 34.91 -33.68
C TYR A 78 23.40 35.70 -33.23
N PRO A 79 23.73 35.74 -31.93
CA PRO A 79 25.08 36.05 -31.47
C PRO A 79 25.90 34.78 -31.21
N ALA A 80 27.21 34.91 -31.32
CA ALA A 80 28.17 33.81 -31.27
C ALA A 80 28.40 33.21 -29.86
N ILE A 81 29.00 32.01 -29.87
CA ILE A 81 29.51 31.27 -28.71
C ILE A 81 30.73 32.02 -28.11
N PRO A 82 30.76 32.34 -26.80
CA PRO A 82 31.99 32.63 -26.07
C PRO A 82 32.67 31.32 -25.58
N PRO A 83 34.01 31.30 -25.43
CA PRO A 83 34.77 30.07 -25.18
C PRO A 83 34.59 29.53 -23.75
N ALA A 84 34.87 28.24 -23.60
CA ALA A 84 34.87 27.56 -22.31
C ALA A 84 36.14 27.90 -21.51
N ASP A 85 35.99 28.13 -20.21
CA ASP A 85 36.95 27.63 -19.22
C ASP A 85 36.35 27.49 -17.81
N SER A 86 36.59 26.32 -17.22
CA SER A 86 36.64 25.98 -15.79
C SER A 86 35.65 26.62 -14.78
N TRP A 87 34.64 25.84 -14.36
CA TRP A 87 34.33 25.61 -12.92
C TRP A 87 33.76 24.21 -12.74
N GLY A 88 34.35 23.40 -11.85
CA GLY A 88 33.91 22.03 -11.55
C GLY A 88 32.89 21.95 -10.42
N GLY A 89 32.14 20.83 -10.36
CA GLY A 89 31.16 20.58 -9.29
C GLY A 89 29.93 19.80 -9.77
N GLY A 90 30.12 18.57 -10.25
CA GLY A 90 29.04 17.78 -10.84
C GLY A 90 28.00 17.30 -9.82
N ALA A 91 26.77 17.79 -9.93
CA ALA A 91 25.59 17.16 -9.32
C ALA A 91 25.14 15.98 -10.21
N GLY A 92 25.45 14.75 -9.81
CA GLY A 92 25.02 13.55 -10.51
C GLY A 92 23.52 13.32 -10.38
N PHE A 93 22.82 13.21 -11.51
CA PHE A 93 21.45 12.68 -11.57
C PHE A 93 21.50 11.14 -11.51
N PRO A 94 20.61 10.47 -10.76
CA PRO A 94 20.61 9.02 -10.67
C PRO A 94 20.14 8.39 -11.99
N THR A 95 20.98 7.52 -12.56
CA THR A 95 20.57 6.61 -13.63
C THR A 95 19.70 5.50 -13.05
N PHE A 96 18.48 5.35 -13.54
CA PHE A 96 17.60 4.24 -13.15
C PHE A 96 18.12 2.93 -13.77
N GLY A 97 18.82 2.13 -12.97
CA GLY A 97 19.23 0.77 -13.35
C GLY A 97 18.01 -0.15 -13.38
N LEU A 98 17.76 -0.78 -14.52
CA LEU A 98 16.70 -1.79 -14.71
C LEU A 98 17.12 -3.20 -14.24
N ASP A 99 18.33 -3.33 -13.70
CA ASP A 99 19.03 -4.61 -13.51
C ASP A 99 18.71 -5.34 -12.19
N ASN A 100 17.63 -4.97 -11.48
CA ASN A 100 17.26 -5.65 -10.23
C ASN A 100 15.74 -5.80 -10.02
N LEU A 101 15.05 -6.38 -11.00
CA LEU A 101 13.69 -6.89 -10.84
C LEU A 101 13.71 -8.31 -10.25
N SER A 102 14.01 -8.41 -8.95
CA SER A 102 13.98 -9.67 -8.20
C SER A 102 12.55 -10.08 -7.82
N ASN A 103 11.80 -10.66 -8.76
CA ASN A 103 10.53 -11.35 -8.47
C ASN A 103 10.81 -12.86 -8.28
N PRO A 104 10.46 -13.49 -7.13
CA PRO A 104 10.72 -14.91 -6.88
C PRO A 104 9.78 -15.81 -7.71
N GLY A 105 10.10 -16.00 -8.99
CA GLY A 105 9.28 -16.80 -9.90
C GLY A 105 9.80 -17.09 -11.31
N PHE A 106 11.02 -16.68 -11.70
CA PHE A 106 11.50 -16.92 -13.07
C PHE A 106 12.99 -17.27 -13.19
N ASN A 107 13.31 -18.12 -14.17
CA ASN A 107 14.63 -18.68 -14.41
C ASN A 107 15.32 -17.92 -15.57
N ALA A 108 16.47 -17.29 -15.31
CA ALA A 108 17.16 -16.38 -16.24
C ALA A 108 17.98 -17.13 -17.31
N GLY A 109 17.33 -18.01 -18.07
CA GLY A 109 17.98 -19.02 -18.89
C GLY A 109 17.46 -19.20 -20.32
N ASN A 110 16.87 -18.16 -20.94
CA ASN A 110 16.75 -18.04 -22.42
C ASN A 110 16.08 -16.71 -22.85
N LEU A 111 16.87 -15.73 -23.30
CA LEU A 111 16.45 -14.72 -24.27
C LEU A 111 17.63 -14.36 -25.20
N PRO A 112 17.40 -14.16 -26.50
CA PRO A 112 18.46 -13.82 -27.45
C PRO A 112 18.90 -12.35 -27.31
N ALA A 113 20.19 -12.09 -27.54
CA ALA A 113 20.79 -10.77 -27.35
C ALA A 113 20.30 -9.74 -28.37
N ILE A 114 19.57 -8.71 -27.90
CA ILE A 114 19.31 -7.46 -28.64
C ILE A 114 19.52 -6.26 -27.70
N VAL A 115 20.78 -5.99 -27.34
CA VAL A 115 21.22 -4.70 -26.78
C VAL A 115 22.61 -4.35 -27.32
N THR A 116 22.69 -3.89 -28.57
CA THR A 116 23.84 -3.10 -29.05
C THR A 116 23.48 -2.34 -30.31
N MET A 117 23.39 -1.00 -30.23
CA MET A 117 23.65 -0.02 -31.29
C MET A 117 23.17 1.36 -30.80
N PHE A 118 24.11 2.25 -30.46
CA PHE A 118 24.02 3.72 -30.66
C PHE A 118 25.36 4.37 -30.30
N THR A 119 26.33 4.26 -31.20
CA THR A 119 27.56 5.08 -31.23
C THR A 119 27.82 5.49 -32.69
N PRO A 120 27.81 6.79 -33.03
CA PRO A 120 28.13 7.25 -34.38
C PRO A 120 29.63 7.51 -34.54
N GLY A 121 30.27 6.79 -35.47
CA GLY A 121 31.68 7.00 -35.85
C GLY A 121 32.46 5.69 -35.95
N GLY A 122 32.56 5.14 -37.16
CA GLY A 122 33.37 3.96 -37.43
C GLY A 122 34.28 4.16 -38.64
N TYR A 123 35.41 3.46 -38.64
CA TYR A 123 36.21 3.00 -39.80
C TYR A 123 37.11 1.82 -39.33
N PRO A 124 37.56 0.89 -40.21
CA PRO A 124 37.37 -0.54 -39.93
C PRO A 124 38.62 -1.47 -40.05
N HIS A 125 38.37 -2.79 -39.81
CA HIS A 125 39.15 -4.00 -40.17
C HIS A 125 40.19 -4.56 -39.17
N PRO A 126 40.51 -5.89 -39.22
CA PRO A 126 39.76 -7.07 -39.69
C PRO A 126 39.72 -8.25 -38.67
N ALA A 127 39.14 -9.39 -39.08
CA ALA A 127 39.05 -10.67 -38.35
C ALA A 127 39.49 -11.85 -39.26
N PRO A 128 39.49 -13.17 -38.89
CA PRO A 128 39.61 -13.86 -37.58
C PRO A 128 40.56 -15.13 -37.61
N GLN A 129 40.52 -15.96 -36.53
CA GLN A 129 40.73 -17.45 -36.45
C GLN A 129 42.03 -18.09 -35.82
N PRO A 130 41.97 -19.35 -35.27
CA PRO A 130 42.65 -19.81 -34.02
C PRO A 130 43.45 -21.16 -34.20
N PRO A 131 43.48 -22.23 -33.33
CA PRO A 131 43.37 -22.44 -31.85
C PRO A 131 44.47 -23.38 -31.22
N ASN A 132 44.48 -23.59 -29.88
CA ASN A 132 44.96 -24.79 -29.06
C ASN A 132 45.50 -24.35 -27.65
N GLN A 133 45.59 -25.13 -26.55
CA GLN A 133 45.02 -26.42 -26.07
C GLN A 133 45.12 -26.49 -24.49
N GLN A 134 44.51 -27.51 -23.87
CA GLN A 134 44.34 -27.81 -22.41
C GLN A 134 45.61 -28.38 -21.68
N PRO A 135 45.58 -28.99 -20.45
CA PRO A 135 45.01 -28.68 -19.10
C PRO A 135 46.07 -28.86 -17.95
N HIS A 136 45.71 -28.91 -16.64
CA HIS A 136 46.31 -29.76 -15.53
C HIS A 136 45.62 -29.58 -14.12
N GLY A 137 45.93 -30.43 -13.10
CA GLY A 137 45.31 -30.46 -11.73
C GLY A 137 46.18 -29.88 -10.57
N MET A 138 46.06 -30.20 -9.24
CA MET A 138 45.31 -31.22 -8.46
C MET A 138 45.15 -30.82 -6.93
N TYR A 139 44.76 -31.74 -6.00
CA TYR A 139 44.46 -31.54 -4.53
C TYR A 139 45.69 -31.72 -3.54
N PRO A 140 45.61 -31.81 -2.16
CA PRO A 140 45.33 -30.76 -1.12
C PRO A 140 46.13 -30.80 0.26
N GLN A 141 46.09 -29.71 1.09
CA GLN A 141 46.26 -29.58 2.61
C GLN A 141 47.54 -30.17 3.33
N PRO A 142 47.92 -29.90 4.64
CA PRO A 142 47.16 -29.35 5.82
C PRO A 142 47.86 -28.41 6.89
N GLY A 143 47.06 -27.84 7.83
CA GLY A 143 47.26 -27.67 9.32
C GLY A 143 48.42 -26.86 10.03
N GLY A 144 48.11 -26.14 11.15
CA GLY A 144 49.10 -25.57 12.13
C GLY A 144 48.57 -24.52 13.15
N GLN A 145 49.22 -24.28 14.32
CA GLN A 145 48.71 -23.46 15.47
C GLN A 145 49.70 -22.42 16.11
N MET A 146 49.17 -21.31 16.68
CA MET A 146 49.67 -20.47 17.85
C MET A 146 51.04 -19.73 17.79
N PRO A 147 51.42 -18.78 18.72
CA PRO A 147 50.69 -17.90 19.69
C PRO A 147 51.16 -16.38 19.72
N GLN A 148 50.74 -15.58 20.74
CA GLN A 148 51.13 -14.16 21.02
C GLN A 148 52.36 -13.98 21.98
N PRO A 149 52.98 -12.77 22.03
CA PRO A 149 53.93 -12.33 23.09
C PRO A 149 53.45 -11.16 24.00
N GLN A 150 54.15 -10.90 25.12
CA GLN A 150 53.82 -9.93 26.20
C GLN A 150 54.92 -8.87 26.50
N GLY A 151 54.52 -7.72 27.08
CA GLY A 151 55.32 -6.86 27.99
C GLY A 151 56.12 -5.69 27.37
N PRO A 152 56.72 -4.77 28.16
CA PRO A 152 56.66 -4.55 29.63
C PRO A 152 56.29 -3.08 30.03
N GLY A 153 56.38 -2.70 31.32
CA GLY A 153 56.03 -1.36 31.85
C GLY A 153 57.08 -0.67 32.76
N MET A 154 56.78 0.56 33.22
CA MET A 154 57.57 1.45 34.12
C MET A 154 56.62 2.44 34.84
N GLY A 155 56.99 3.10 35.97
CA GLY A 155 56.05 4.01 36.68
C GLY A 155 56.58 4.96 37.78
N TYR A 156 55.63 5.63 38.49
CA TYR A 156 55.72 6.48 39.72
C TYR A 156 56.43 7.87 39.63
N PRO A 157 56.25 8.83 40.61
CA PRO A 157 55.12 9.14 41.53
C PRO A 157 54.76 10.68 41.68
N GLY A 158 53.71 11.07 42.43
CA GLY A 158 53.52 12.46 42.96
C GLY A 158 52.08 12.89 43.37
N GLN A 159 51.91 13.68 44.45
CA GLN A 159 50.63 14.15 45.06
C GLN A 159 50.62 15.71 45.28
N PRO A 160 49.71 16.35 46.07
CA PRO A 160 48.23 16.52 45.98
C PRO A 160 47.77 18.01 46.09
N MET A 161 46.46 18.33 46.07
CA MET A 161 45.84 19.53 46.73
C MET A 161 44.27 19.42 46.76
N PRO A 162 43.53 20.14 47.65
CA PRO A 162 42.17 19.79 48.09
C PRO A 162 41.01 20.68 47.55
N GLY A 163 39.78 20.18 47.70
CA GLY A 163 38.56 20.69 47.05
C GLY A 163 37.76 21.81 47.72
N TYR A 164 36.56 22.03 47.17
CA TYR A 164 35.48 22.92 47.65
C TYR A 164 34.08 22.26 47.40
N PRO A 165 32.99 22.71 48.05
CA PRO A 165 31.82 21.87 48.36
C PRO A 165 30.66 21.90 47.34
N ARG A 166 29.68 21.01 47.58
CA ARG A 166 28.56 20.61 46.69
C ARG A 166 27.20 21.14 47.17
N ALA A 167 26.36 21.65 46.27
CA ALA A 167 24.88 21.65 46.33
C ALA A 167 24.31 21.98 44.91
N PRO A 168 23.01 21.77 44.60
CA PRO A 168 22.58 20.55 43.91
C PRO A 168 21.84 20.80 42.56
N SER A 169 21.69 19.73 41.75
CA SER A 169 20.86 19.73 40.53
C SER A 169 20.12 18.39 40.36
N PRO A 170 18.99 18.33 39.60
CA PRO A 170 18.00 17.26 39.73
C PRO A 170 18.05 16.20 38.61
N ASN A 171 18.26 14.94 38.98
CA ASN A 171 17.57 13.75 38.42
C ASN A 171 18.14 12.44 39.02
N PRO A 172 17.31 11.45 39.38
CA PRO A 172 17.74 10.07 39.58
C PRO A 172 17.95 9.36 38.23
N SER A 173 19.08 8.67 38.08
CA SER A 173 19.40 7.84 36.91
C SER A 173 18.65 6.50 36.93
N MET A 174 18.35 5.93 35.75
CA MET A 174 17.85 4.55 35.62
C MET A 174 18.87 3.53 36.17
N PRO A 175 18.44 2.52 36.94
CA PRO A 175 19.21 1.30 37.17
C PRO A 175 19.21 0.41 35.92
N GLY A 176 20.36 -0.17 35.59
CA GLY A 176 20.51 -1.09 34.46
C GLY A 176 19.91 -2.48 34.69
N TYR A 177 19.66 -3.20 33.60
CA TYR A 177 19.24 -4.60 33.63
C TYR A 177 20.31 -5.49 34.27
N GLY A 178 19.98 -6.14 35.38
CA GLY A 178 20.82 -7.14 36.04
C GLY A 178 20.06 -8.41 36.35
N GLY A 179 20.74 -9.56 36.17
CA GLY A 179 20.41 -10.84 36.81
C GLY A 179 19.14 -11.56 36.31
N GLY A 180 19.32 -12.67 35.59
CA GLY A 180 18.25 -13.68 35.46
C GLY A 180 17.97 -14.36 36.82
N PRO A 181 16.74 -14.85 37.05
CA PRO A 181 16.36 -15.45 38.33
C PRO A 181 17.06 -16.80 38.59
N ALA A 182 17.41 -17.04 39.86
CA ALA A 182 18.07 -18.27 40.31
C ALA A 182 17.10 -19.48 40.37
N PRO A 183 17.60 -20.71 40.20
CA PRO A 183 16.74 -21.90 40.13
C PRO A 183 16.43 -22.47 41.52
N ASN A 184 15.29 -22.08 42.11
CA ASN A 184 14.40 -22.90 42.97
C ASN A 184 13.39 -22.03 43.73
N GLN A 185 12.19 -21.85 43.14
CA GLN A 185 10.97 -21.47 43.85
C GLN A 185 9.80 -22.24 43.20
N PRO A 186 8.94 -22.94 43.95
CA PRO A 186 7.85 -23.72 43.37
C PRO A 186 6.72 -22.82 42.87
N MET A 187 6.30 -23.03 41.62
CA MET A 187 5.14 -22.35 41.02
C MET A 187 3.83 -22.88 41.61
N PRO A 188 2.76 -22.05 41.73
CA PRO A 188 1.46 -22.51 42.21
C PRO A 188 0.88 -23.61 41.31
N VAL A 189 0.49 -24.73 41.91
CA VAL A 189 -0.17 -25.84 41.22
C VAL A 189 -1.64 -25.49 40.99
N TYR A 190 -2.04 -25.37 39.72
CA TYR A 190 -3.45 -25.30 39.32
C TYR A 190 -3.95 -26.66 38.83
N PRO A 191 -5.27 -26.94 38.88
CA PRO A 191 -5.80 -28.27 38.58
C PRO A 191 -5.45 -28.76 37.17
N GLN A 192 -5.06 -30.02 37.06
CA GLN A 192 -4.81 -30.65 35.75
C GLN A 192 -6.09 -30.64 34.91
N ALA A 193 -5.97 -30.22 33.64
CA ALA A 193 -6.95 -30.58 32.63
C ALA A 193 -7.02 -32.12 32.52
N PRO A 194 -8.20 -32.71 32.25
CA PRO A 194 -8.35 -34.16 32.18
C PRO A 194 -7.38 -34.80 31.19
N SER A 195 -6.69 -35.86 31.62
CA SER A 195 -5.75 -36.61 30.78
C SER A 195 -6.44 -37.09 29.49
N PRO A 196 -5.82 -36.92 28.31
CA PRO A 196 -6.41 -37.41 27.07
C PRO A 196 -6.50 -38.94 27.10
N ASN A 197 -7.69 -39.44 26.74
CA ASN A 197 -8.00 -40.87 26.69
C ASN A 197 -7.01 -41.62 25.76
N PRO A 198 -6.33 -42.70 26.17
CA PRO A 198 -5.28 -43.37 25.38
C PRO A 198 -5.71 -44.05 24.07
N SER A 199 -6.92 -43.78 23.58
CA SER A 199 -7.55 -44.46 22.44
C SER A 199 -7.62 -43.63 21.16
N MET A 200 -7.06 -42.42 21.11
CA MET A 200 -6.94 -41.67 19.85
C MET A 200 -5.64 -42.05 19.10
N PRO A 201 -5.71 -42.41 17.80
CA PRO A 201 -4.54 -42.53 16.96
C PRO A 201 -3.73 -41.22 16.93
N GLY A 202 -2.41 -41.35 16.80
CA GLY A 202 -1.46 -40.25 16.99
C GLY A 202 -1.78 -39.00 16.17
N GLY A 203 -1.44 -37.83 16.73
CA GLY A 203 -1.72 -36.53 16.15
C GLY A 203 -1.27 -36.43 14.69
N GLY A 204 -2.24 -36.46 13.78
CA GLY A 204 -1.99 -36.20 12.37
C GLY A 204 -1.39 -34.81 12.22
N ALA A 205 -0.31 -34.71 11.44
CA ALA A 205 0.15 -33.42 10.97
C ALA A 205 -1.05 -32.70 10.35
N ILE A 206 -1.34 -31.48 10.82
CA ILE A 206 -2.35 -30.64 10.20
C ILE A 206 -1.96 -30.56 8.72
N PRO A 207 -2.86 -30.86 7.77
CA PRO A 207 -2.56 -30.67 6.37
C PRO A 207 -2.38 -29.18 6.13
N VAL A 208 -1.12 -28.73 6.21
CA VAL A 208 -0.67 -27.51 5.57
C VAL A 208 -0.88 -27.76 4.09
N SER A 209 -2.09 -27.48 3.61
CA SER A 209 -2.46 -27.64 2.21
C SER A 209 -1.36 -27.00 1.38
N PRO A 210 -0.58 -27.78 0.61
CA PRO A 210 0.52 -27.23 -0.15
C PRO A 210 0.01 -26.07 -0.97
N ALA A 211 0.77 -24.99 -1.06
CA ALA A 211 0.40 -23.87 -1.90
C ALA A 211 0.24 -24.40 -3.34
N ILE A 212 -1.02 -24.60 -3.76
CA ILE A 212 -1.32 -25.09 -5.09
C ILE A 212 -0.73 -24.04 -6.03
N ASN A 213 0.23 -24.44 -6.85
CA ASN A 213 0.79 -23.54 -7.84
C ASN A 213 -0.28 -23.31 -8.93
N ARG A 214 -1.14 -22.32 -8.69
CA ARG A 214 -2.24 -21.90 -9.56
C ARG A 214 -1.73 -21.05 -10.75
N GLY A 215 -0.41 -20.98 -10.97
CA GLY A 215 0.22 -20.08 -11.92
C GLY A 215 0.05 -18.60 -11.55
N PHE A 216 0.18 -17.73 -12.55
CA PHE A 216 -0.04 -16.30 -12.41
C PHE A 216 -1.52 -15.97 -12.13
N ARG A 217 -1.79 -15.14 -11.11
CA ARG A 217 -3.14 -14.84 -10.59
C ARG A 217 -3.61 -13.39 -10.82
N GLY A 218 -2.82 -12.60 -11.54
CA GLY A 218 -3.27 -11.33 -12.09
C GLY A 218 -4.24 -11.51 -13.27
N THR A 219 -5.05 -10.46 -13.49
CA THR A 219 -5.96 -10.29 -14.63
C THR A 219 -5.26 -9.63 -15.82
N ILE A 220 -4.35 -8.69 -15.56
CA ILE A 220 -3.46 -8.09 -16.56
C ILE A 220 -2.20 -8.94 -16.70
N LYS A 221 -1.73 -9.13 -17.93
CA LYS A 221 -0.54 -9.92 -18.29
C LYS A 221 0.31 -9.14 -19.28
N ASP A 222 1.57 -9.56 -19.46
CA ASP A 222 2.42 -9.06 -20.53
C ASP A 222 1.75 -9.26 -21.89
N PHE A 223 1.64 -8.19 -22.67
CA PHE A 223 1.16 -8.25 -24.05
C PHE A 223 2.27 -8.78 -24.97
N PRO A 224 2.05 -9.89 -25.71
CA PRO A 224 3.07 -10.42 -26.61
C PRO A 224 3.42 -9.43 -27.72
N GLY A 225 4.72 -9.14 -27.90
CA GLY A 225 5.19 -8.22 -28.93
C GLY A 225 4.87 -6.73 -28.68
N ALA A 226 4.61 -6.34 -27.42
CA ALA A 226 4.56 -4.93 -27.05
C ALA A 226 5.86 -4.20 -27.42
N ASP A 227 5.73 -2.99 -27.96
CA ASP A 227 6.84 -2.13 -28.37
C ASP A 227 6.55 -0.73 -27.84
N PRO A 228 7.32 -0.23 -26.85
CA PRO A 228 7.13 1.09 -26.29
C PRO A 228 7.09 2.22 -27.33
N LEU A 229 7.78 2.10 -28.47
CA LEU A 229 7.78 3.12 -29.52
C LEU A 229 6.45 3.17 -30.29
N ARG A 230 5.83 2.01 -30.55
CA ARG A 230 4.50 1.94 -31.18
C ARG A 230 3.41 2.36 -30.20
N ASP A 231 3.54 1.94 -28.94
CA ASP A 231 2.58 2.25 -27.89
C ASP A 231 2.53 3.77 -27.61
N VAL A 232 3.67 4.46 -27.58
CA VAL A 232 3.69 5.92 -27.45
C VAL A 232 3.20 6.66 -28.69
N GLU A 233 3.28 6.06 -29.88
CA GLU A 233 2.65 6.61 -31.09
C GLU A 233 1.11 6.55 -31.00
N VAL A 234 0.56 5.46 -30.46
CA VAL A 234 -0.89 5.34 -30.19
C VAL A 234 -1.33 6.40 -29.17
N LEU A 235 -0.63 6.54 -28.04
CA LEU A 235 -0.93 7.59 -27.05
C LEU A 235 -0.80 8.99 -27.66
N ARG A 236 0.24 9.24 -28.46
CA ARG A 236 0.45 10.54 -29.10
C ARG A 236 -0.66 10.88 -30.10
N LYS A 237 -1.22 9.90 -30.82
CA LYS A 237 -2.37 10.07 -31.72
C LYS A 237 -3.67 10.31 -30.94
N ALA A 238 -3.90 9.55 -29.87
CA ALA A 238 -5.08 9.70 -29.01
C ALA A 238 -5.16 11.09 -28.36
N MET A 239 -4.01 11.71 -28.08
CA MET A 239 -3.86 13.07 -27.54
C MET A 239 -3.55 14.12 -28.64
N LYS A 240 -4.14 14.00 -29.83
CA LYS A 240 -3.89 14.94 -30.94
C LYS A 240 -5.16 15.38 -31.63
N GLY A 241 -5.55 16.63 -31.39
CA GLY A 241 -6.60 17.31 -32.13
C GLY A 241 -7.44 18.16 -31.19
N PHE A 242 -8.74 18.18 -31.44
CA PHE A 242 -9.73 18.68 -30.51
C PHE A 242 -10.39 17.49 -29.82
N GLY A 243 -10.27 17.42 -28.49
CA GLY A 243 -10.66 16.25 -27.71
C GLY A 243 -9.63 15.13 -27.73
N THR A 244 -9.93 14.08 -26.96
CA THR A 244 -9.07 12.92 -26.69
C THR A 244 -9.74 11.66 -27.25
N ASP A 245 -8.96 10.65 -27.63
CA ASP A 245 -9.46 9.28 -27.83
C ASP A 245 -9.24 8.47 -26.54
N GLU A 246 -10.15 8.59 -25.58
CA GLU A 246 -10.08 7.83 -24.32
C GLU A 246 -10.14 6.33 -24.56
N GLN A 247 -10.82 5.88 -25.62
CA GLN A 247 -10.97 4.46 -25.93
C GLN A 247 -9.63 3.84 -26.35
N ALA A 248 -8.84 4.53 -27.19
CA ALA A 248 -7.47 4.11 -27.52
C ALA A 248 -6.56 4.07 -26.29
N ILE A 249 -6.70 5.03 -25.35
CA ILE A 249 -5.95 5.02 -24.08
C ILE A 249 -6.36 3.83 -23.21
N ILE A 250 -7.66 3.54 -23.09
CA ILE A 250 -8.20 2.39 -22.35
C ILE A 250 -7.70 1.07 -22.93
N ASP A 251 -7.80 0.88 -24.24
CA ASP A 251 -7.46 -0.39 -24.88
C ASP A 251 -5.96 -0.65 -24.87
N LEU A 252 -5.12 0.39 -24.98
CA LEU A 252 -3.68 0.26 -24.81
C LEU A 252 -3.30 0.00 -23.35
N LEU A 253 -3.57 0.94 -22.44
CA LEU A 253 -3.08 0.84 -21.06
C LEU A 253 -3.75 -0.31 -20.30
N GLY A 254 -5.01 -0.60 -20.60
CA GLY A 254 -5.76 -1.75 -20.07
C GLY A 254 -5.36 -3.11 -20.67
N SER A 255 -4.41 -3.17 -21.61
CA SER A 255 -3.88 -4.43 -22.17
C SER A 255 -2.36 -4.62 -22.02
N ARG A 256 -1.66 -3.67 -21.38
CA ARG A 256 -0.21 -3.74 -21.10
C ARG A 256 0.03 -3.99 -19.62
N SER A 257 1.05 -4.77 -19.26
CA SER A 257 1.51 -4.89 -17.87
C SER A 257 2.27 -3.64 -17.41
N ASN A 258 2.50 -3.48 -16.11
CA ASN A 258 3.22 -2.34 -15.54
C ASN A 258 4.64 -2.23 -16.11
N ILE A 259 5.35 -3.35 -16.24
CA ILE A 259 6.69 -3.42 -16.85
C ILE A 259 6.69 -3.00 -18.34
N GLN A 260 5.55 -3.03 -19.02
CA GLN A 260 5.37 -2.51 -20.38
C GLN A 260 4.89 -1.05 -20.40
N ARG A 261 4.07 -0.63 -19.43
CA ARG A 261 3.57 0.76 -19.29
C ARG A 261 4.65 1.74 -18.86
N VAL A 262 5.47 1.41 -17.86
CA VAL A 262 6.47 2.34 -17.28
C VAL A 262 7.52 2.79 -18.32
N PRO A 263 8.09 1.92 -19.18
CA PRO A 263 8.99 2.35 -20.27
C PRO A 263 8.38 3.34 -21.27
N MET A 264 7.05 3.40 -21.42
CA MET A 264 6.38 4.36 -22.30
C MET A 264 6.67 5.81 -21.88
N LEU A 265 6.91 6.07 -20.59
CA LEU A 265 7.29 7.41 -20.09
C LEU A 265 8.59 7.90 -20.74
N ALA A 266 9.61 7.04 -20.75
CA ALA A 266 10.91 7.34 -21.34
C ALA A 266 10.84 7.36 -22.89
N ALA A 267 10.12 6.40 -23.49
CA ALA A 267 9.93 6.34 -24.94
C ALA A 267 9.22 7.60 -25.47
N PHE A 268 8.13 8.05 -24.83
CA PHE A 268 7.39 9.27 -25.25
C PHE A 268 8.26 10.52 -25.12
N LYS A 269 9.09 10.59 -24.07
CA LYS A 269 10.05 11.69 -23.88
C LYS A 269 11.12 11.72 -24.97
N THR A 270 11.66 10.57 -25.34
CA THR A 270 12.65 10.44 -26.42
C THR A 270 12.05 10.73 -27.80
N SER A 271 10.88 10.17 -28.11
CA SER A 271 10.24 10.33 -29.43
C SER A 271 9.65 11.71 -29.69
N TYR A 272 9.18 12.41 -28.66
CA TYR A 272 8.42 13.67 -28.83
C TYR A 272 8.96 14.86 -28.03
N GLY A 273 10.00 14.69 -27.20
CA GLY A 273 10.53 15.73 -26.31
C GLY A 273 9.61 16.11 -25.15
N LYS A 274 8.44 15.48 -25.05
CA LYS A 274 7.34 15.82 -24.13
C LYS A 274 7.26 14.91 -22.90
N ASP A 275 6.50 15.31 -21.90
CA ASP A 275 6.26 14.52 -20.70
C ASP A 275 4.88 13.85 -20.80
N LEU A 276 4.83 12.50 -20.80
CA LEU A 276 3.60 11.74 -21.00
C LEU A 276 2.59 11.93 -19.86
N VAL A 277 3.07 12.06 -18.61
CA VAL A 277 2.21 12.28 -17.44
C VAL A 277 1.57 13.67 -17.52
N LYS A 278 2.33 14.67 -17.98
CA LYS A 278 1.83 16.03 -18.17
C LYS A 278 0.83 16.14 -19.33
N ASP A 279 1.14 15.53 -20.47
CA ASP A 279 0.22 15.53 -21.63
C ASP A 279 -1.09 14.81 -21.23
N LEU A 280 -1.05 13.62 -20.62
CA LEU A 280 -2.26 12.94 -20.15
C LEU A 280 -3.06 13.75 -19.10
N LYS A 281 -2.39 14.54 -18.26
CA LYS A 281 -3.03 15.47 -17.31
C LYS A 281 -3.72 16.67 -17.94
N SER A 282 -3.33 17.08 -19.14
CA SER A 282 -4.03 18.15 -19.87
C SER A 282 -5.20 17.64 -20.70
N GLU A 283 -5.16 16.37 -21.12
CA GLU A 283 -6.18 15.76 -22.00
C GLU A 283 -7.27 14.97 -21.25
N LEU A 284 -7.01 14.57 -19.99
CA LEU A 284 -7.93 13.78 -19.15
C LEU A 284 -8.39 14.57 -17.91
N SER A 285 -9.47 14.12 -17.27
CA SER A 285 -9.90 14.67 -15.98
C SER A 285 -10.54 13.63 -15.04
N GLY A 286 -10.76 14.04 -13.79
CA GLY A 286 -11.57 13.31 -12.83
C GLY A 286 -10.94 11.99 -12.36
N ASN A 287 -11.77 10.96 -12.15
CA ASN A 287 -11.29 9.65 -11.69
C ASN A 287 -10.65 8.82 -12.81
N PHE A 288 -11.00 9.09 -14.07
CA PHE A 288 -10.35 8.46 -15.21
C PHE A 288 -8.88 8.90 -15.34
N GLU A 289 -8.61 10.21 -15.23
CA GLU A 289 -7.24 10.77 -15.13
C GLU A 289 -6.45 10.08 -14.00
N LYS A 290 -6.98 10.10 -12.77
CA LYS A 290 -6.32 9.48 -11.59
C LYS A 290 -5.97 8.01 -11.83
N LEU A 291 -6.89 7.24 -12.42
CA LEU A 291 -6.68 5.82 -12.71
C LEU A 291 -5.58 5.61 -13.77
N VAL A 292 -5.64 6.34 -14.89
CA VAL A 292 -4.63 6.29 -15.95
C VAL A 292 -3.24 6.64 -15.41
N LEU A 293 -3.13 7.68 -14.59
CA LEU A 293 -1.87 8.11 -14.01
C LEU A 293 -1.32 7.14 -12.94
N ALA A 294 -2.20 6.50 -12.17
CA ALA A 294 -1.80 5.46 -11.22
C ALA A 294 -1.20 4.25 -11.95
N MET A 295 -1.75 3.86 -13.10
CA MET A 295 -1.27 2.74 -13.91
C MET A 295 0.11 2.97 -14.54
N LEU A 296 0.59 4.22 -14.64
CA LEU A 296 1.91 4.57 -15.19
C LEU A 296 3.03 4.65 -14.12
N LYS A 297 2.72 4.46 -12.84
CA LYS A 297 3.70 4.37 -11.75
C LYS A 297 4.15 2.93 -11.56
N THR A 298 5.40 2.69 -11.14
CA THR A 298 5.76 1.37 -10.58
C THR A 298 4.95 1.09 -9.30
N PRO A 299 4.77 -0.17 -8.86
CA PRO A 299 4.03 -0.47 -7.64
C PRO A 299 4.53 0.30 -6.41
N ALA A 300 5.86 0.34 -6.19
CA ALA A 300 6.45 1.09 -5.09
C ALA A 300 6.28 2.62 -5.22
N GLN A 301 6.26 3.18 -6.44
CA GLN A 301 5.95 4.60 -6.68
C GLN A 301 4.47 4.95 -6.46
N LEU A 302 3.55 4.01 -6.71
CA LEU A 302 2.14 4.19 -6.40
C LEU A 302 1.92 4.13 -4.89
N ASP A 303 2.45 3.10 -4.23
CA ASP A 303 2.33 2.96 -2.78
C ASP A 303 3.01 4.11 -2.02
N ALA A 304 4.22 4.53 -2.40
CA ALA A 304 4.88 5.68 -1.79
C ALA A 304 4.11 7.01 -2.00
N TYR A 305 3.45 7.17 -3.15
CA TYR A 305 2.58 8.31 -3.42
C TYR A 305 1.30 8.27 -2.57
N GLU A 306 0.64 7.11 -2.48
CA GLU A 306 -0.58 6.92 -1.69
C GLU A 306 -0.32 7.08 -0.19
N LEU A 307 0.79 6.56 0.34
CA LEU A 307 1.24 6.79 1.71
C LEU A 307 1.51 8.28 1.98
N LYS A 308 2.12 8.99 1.03
CA LYS A 308 2.37 10.43 1.14
C LYS A 308 1.07 11.21 1.20
N GLU A 309 0.14 10.96 0.28
CA GLU A 309 -1.16 11.65 0.25
C GLU A 309 -2.09 11.22 1.40
N ALA A 310 -1.83 10.08 2.05
CA ALA A 310 -2.48 9.68 3.31
C ALA A 310 -1.93 10.40 4.55
N ILE A 311 -0.68 10.85 4.53
CA ILE A 311 -0.02 11.61 5.62
C ILE A 311 -0.14 13.13 5.41
N LYS A 312 -0.34 13.58 4.17
CA LYS A 312 -0.32 15.00 3.81
C LYS A 312 -1.72 15.61 3.90
N GLY A 313 -1.99 16.37 4.96
CA GLY A 313 -3.17 17.23 5.02
C GLY A 313 -3.53 17.68 6.41
N ALA A 314 -4.81 18.04 6.58
CA ALA A 314 -5.44 18.11 7.89
C ALA A 314 -6.11 16.76 8.15
N GLY A 315 -5.58 16.01 9.12
CA GLY A 315 -5.92 14.61 9.36
C GLY A 315 -5.14 13.64 8.47
N THR A 316 -5.16 12.38 8.84
CA THR A 316 -4.47 11.27 8.19
C THR A 316 -5.51 10.35 7.51
N ASP A 317 -5.15 9.57 6.49
CA ASP A 317 -5.95 8.45 5.97
C ASP A 317 -5.38 7.15 6.55
N GLU A 318 -5.75 6.85 7.80
CA GLU A 318 -5.30 5.67 8.55
C GLU A 318 -5.68 4.39 7.79
N ALA A 319 -6.84 4.39 7.15
CA ALA A 319 -7.31 3.25 6.36
C ALA A 319 -6.41 2.95 5.15
N CYS A 320 -5.79 3.96 4.52
CA CYS A 320 -4.77 3.79 3.48
C CYS A 320 -3.45 3.25 4.06
N LEU A 321 -2.95 3.86 5.14
CA LEU A 321 -1.71 3.43 5.81
C LEU A 321 -1.77 1.95 6.23
N ILE A 322 -2.89 1.56 6.86
CA ILE A 322 -3.18 0.20 7.27
C ILE A 322 -3.23 -0.75 6.05
N GLU A 323 -3.86 -0.35 4.94
CA GLU A 323 -3.99 -1.20 3.74
C GLU A 323 -2.64 -1.60 3.17
N ILE A 324 -1.78 -0.61 2.95
CA ILE A 324 -0.47 -0.81 2.32
C ILE A 324 0.44 -1.57 3.30
N LEU A 325 0.62 -1.05 4.51
CA LEU A 325 1.62 -1.59 5.44
C LEU A 325 1.28 -2.99 5.99
N SER A 326 0.00 -3.39 6.04
CA SER A 326 -0.39 -4.74 6.49
C SER A 326 -0.34 -5.80 5.38
N SER A 327 -0.45 -5.41 4.11
CA SER A 327 -0.62 -6.36 2.99
C SER A 327 0.67 -6.69 2.26
N ARG A 328 1.59 -5.72 2.14
CA ARG A 328 2.85 -5.86 1.39
C ARG A 328 3.84 -6.82 2.08
N SER A 329 4.75 -7.37 1.27
CA SER A 329 5.92 -8.16 1.70
C SER A 329 7.05 -7.27 2.21
N ASN A 330 8.06 -7.87 2.86
CA ASN A 330 9.24 -7.13 3.28
C ASN A 330 9.98 -6.48 2.09
N ALA A 331 10.06 -7.17 0.94
CA ALA A 331 10.71 -6.67 -0.25
C ALA A 331 10.02 -5.41 -0.78
N GLU A 332 8.69 -5.47 -0.96
CA GLU A 332 7.86 -4.32 -1.36
C GLU A 332 8.01 -3.16 -0.36
N ILE A 333 7.96 -3.42 0.96
CA ILE A 333 8.12 -2.37 2.00
C ILE A 333 9.50 -1.70 1.92
N ARG A 334 10.58 -2.46 1.68
CA ARG A 334 11.93 -1.89 1.52
C ARG A 334 12.04 -1.01 0.27
N GLU A 335 11.42 -1.42 -0.84
CA GLU A 335 11.37 -0.62 -2.07
C GLU A 335 10.54 0.66 -1.87
N ILE A 336 9.35 0.56 -1.25
CA ILE A 336 8.51 1.70 -0.86
C ILE A 336 9.29 2.70 -0.01
N ASN A 337 10.02 2.23 1.00
CA ASN A 337 10.86 3.10 1.85
C ASN A 337 11.95 3.84 1.04
N MET A 338 12.61 3.15 0.11
CA MET A 338 13.62 3.74 -0.77
C MET A 338 13.02 4.82 -1.68
N VAL A 339 11.89 4.51 -2.35
CA VAL A 339 11.20 5.45 -3.23
C VAL A 339 10.67 6.65 -2.44
N TYR A 340 9.98 6.41 -1.32
CA TYR A 340 9.44 7.46 -0.46
C TYR A 340 10.53 8.43 0.02
N LYS A 341 11.66 7.90 0.50
CA LYS A 341 12.81 8.74 0.93
C LYS A 341 13.41 9.52 -0.23
N THR A 342 13.48 8.92 -1.42
CA THR A 342 14.03 9.55 -2.63
C THR A 342 13.16 10.70 -3.12
N GLU A 343 11.84 10.51 -3.16
CA GLU A 343 10.88 11.51 -3.64
C GLU A 343 10.59 12.61 -2.61
N ASN A 344 10.53 12.28 -1.31
CA ASN A 344 10.08 13.20 -0.26
C ASN A 344 11.20 13.83 0.57
N LYS A 345 12.45 13.34 0.43
CA LYS A 345 13.62 13.75 1.25
C LYS A 345 13.45 13.58 2.77
N LYS A 346 12.43 12.81 3.18
CA LYS A 346 12.08 12.44 4.56
C LYS A 346 11.79 10.92 4.56
N SER A 347 12.15 10.19 5.60
CA SER A 347 11.81 8.76 5.65
C SER A 347 10.30 8.55 5.87
N LEU A 348 9.79 7.37 5.51
CA LEU A 348 8.41 7.01 5.80
C LEU A 348 8.17 6.88 7.31
N GLU A 349 9.15 6.36 8.06
CA GLU A 349 9.10 6.26 9.52
C GLU A 349 8.99 7.65 10.19
N ASP A 350 9.79 8.63 9.77
CA ASP A 350 9.69 10.02 10.26
C ASP A 350 8.36 10.68 9.89
N ALA A 351 7.76 10.27 8.76
CA ALA A 351 6.48 10.79 8.30
C ALA A 351 5.34 10.25 9.16
N ILE A 352 5.24 8.93 9.28
CA ILE A 352 4.30 8.22 10.17
C ILE A 352 4.46 8.72 11.62
N SER A 353 5.70 8.91 12.10
CA SER A 353 5.98 9.31 13.48
C SER A 353 5.47 10.70 13.84
N GLY A 354 5.41 11.61 12.86
CA GLY A 354 4.93 12.99 13.03
C GLY A 354 3.41 13.12 12.96
N ASP A 355 2.74 12.29 12.16
CA ASP A 355 1.29 12.35 11.95
C ASP A 355 0.48 11.47 12.90
N THR A 356 1.05 10.35 13.34
CA THR A 356 0.33 9.34 14.13
C THR A 356 0.80 9.28 15.58
N SER A 357 -0.02 8.73 16.48
CA SER A 357 0.29 8.69 17.92
C SER A 357 0.04 7.32 18.57
N GLY A 358 0.43 7.22 19.85
CA GLY A 358 0.16 6.05 20.70
C GLY A 358 0.67 4.72 20.15
N HIS A 359 -0.13 3.67 20.39
CA HIS A 359 0.15 2.31 19.93
C HIS A 359 -0.10 2.13 18.43
N PHE A 360 -0.99 2.92 17.83
CA PHE A 360 -1.22 2.91 16.39
C PHE A 360 0.04 3.32 15.60
N ARG A 361 0.70 4.41 16.00
CA ARG A 361 2.04 4.77 15.48
C ARG A 361 3.02 3.62 15.59
N ARG A 362 3.08 2.96 16.76
CA ARG A 362 4.02 1.84 17.00
C ARG A 362 3.75 0.67 16.05
N LEU A 363 2.49 0.35 15.79
CA LEU A 363 2.08 -0.66 14.80
C LEU A 363 2.55 -0.29 13.39
N LEU A 364 2.24 0.92 12.93
CA LEU A 364 2.62 1.37 11.58
C LEU A 364 4.13 1.39 11.38
N ILE A 365 4.91 1.84 12.38
CA ILE A 365 6.38 1.80 12.34
C ILE A 365 6.89 0.35 12.27
N SER A 366 6.37 -0.56 13.10
CA SER A 366 6.77 -1.97 13.07
C SER A 366 6.48 -2.65 11.72
N LEU A 367 5.41 -2.27 11.04
CA LEU A 367 5.11 -2.75 9.68
C LEU A 367 6.01 -2.10 8.62
N ALA A 368 6.21 -0.77 8.71
CA ALA A 368 7.05 0.00 7.78
C ALA A 368 8.53 -0.40 7.82
N GLN A 369 9.01 -1.09 8.86
CA GLN A 369 10.37 -1.63 8.91
C GLN A 369 10.63 -2.77 7.90
N GLY A 370 9.61 -3.49 7.44
CA GLY A 370 9.80 -4.59 6.46
C GLY A 370 10.76 -5.68 6.95
N ASN A 371 10.67 -6.03 8.24
CA ASN A 371 11.56 -6.96 8.94
C ASN A 371 10.81 -8.12 9.60
N ARG A 372 9.69 -8.55 9.00
CA ARG A 372 8.99 -9.77 9.42
C ARG A 372 9.86 -10.99 9.14
N ASP A 373 9.79 -12.02 9.98
CA ASP A 373 10.37 -13.34 9.69
C ASP A 373 9.74 -13.95 8.42
N GLU A 374 10.57 -14.46 7.51
CA GLU A 374 10.16 -15.04 6.22
C GLU A 374 10.34 -16.57 6.18
N ARG A 375 10.55 -17.21 7.33
CA ARG A 375 10.63 -18.68 7.42
C ARG A 375 9.27 -19.33 7.20
N GLU A 376 9.24 -20.28 6.27
CA GLU A 376 8.08 -21.12 5.96
C GLU A 376 7.91 -22.31 6.93
N THR A 377 8.95 -22.67 7.68
CA THR A 377 8.88 -23.71 8.71
C THR A 377 8.17 -23.22 9.96
N VAL A 378 7.33 -24.06 10.55
CA VAL A 378 6.53 -23.74 11.74
C VAL A 378 6.88 -24.67 12.89
N ASP A 379 7.24 -24.10 14.04
CA ASP A 379 7.33 -24.82 15.31
C ASP A 379 6.00 -24.67 16.06
N ILE A 380 5.23 -25.77 16.12
CA ILE A 380 3.92 -25.80 16.77
C ILE A 380 4.02 -25.54 18.28
N SER A 381 5.14 -25.87 18.93
CA SER A 381 5.33 -25.60 20.36
C SER A 381 5.48 -24.09 20.62
N VAL A 382 6.22 -23.39 19.75
CA VAL A 382 6.35 -21.93 19.80
C VAL A 382 5.05 -21.24 19.37
N ALA A 383 4.31 -21.81 18.41
CA ALA A 383 2.99 -21.29 18.01
C ALA A 383 1.99 -21.33 19.18
N LYS A 384 1.97 -22.42 19.96
CA LYS A 384 1.18 -22.53 21.20
C LYS A 384 1.61 -21.51 22.26
N GLN A 385 2.91 -21.30 22.44
CA GLN A 385 3.43 -20.30 23.38
C GLN A 385 3.04 -18.87 22.99
N ASP A 386 3.19 -18.49 21.72
CA ASP A 386 2.77 -17.17 21.23
C ASP A 386 1.24 -16.99 21.33
N ALA A 387 0.45 -18.03 21.03
CA ALA A 387 -1.01 -17.99 21.20
C ALA A 387 -1.40 -17.80 22.68
N GLN A 388 -0.72 -18.51 23.59
CA GLN A 388 -0.95 -18.37 25.03
C GLN A 388 -0.51 -17.00 25.54
N ALA A 389 0.56 -16.43 24.98
CA ALA A 389 1.00 -15.07 25.26
C ALA A 389 0.00 -14.01 24.77
N LEU A 390 -0.62 -14.19 23.60
CA LEU A 390 -1.72 -13.33 23.12
C LEU A 390 -2.96 -13.44 24.02
N TYR A 391 -3.32 -14.65 24.46
CA TYR A 391 -4.46 -14.86 25.35
C TYR A 391 -4.22 -14.21 26.72
N ALA A 392 -3.02 -14.40 27.28
CA ALA A 392 -2.57 -13.74 28.50
C ALA A 392 -2.40 -12.22 28.35
N ALA A 393 -2.29 -11.70 27.12
CA ALA A 393 -2.16 -10.28 26.82
C ALA A 393 -3.51 -9.54 26.71
N GLY A 394 -4.59 -10.23 26.34
CA GLY A 394 -5.95 -9.68 26.26
C GLY A 394 -6.91 -10.40 27.22
N GLU A 395 -7.70 -11.34 26.71
CA GLU A 395 -8.84 -12.03 27.39
C GLU A 395 -8.59 -12.51 28.85
N ASN A 396 -7.34 -12.76 29.28
CA ASN A 396 -7.02 -13.17 30.66
C ASN A 396 -6.63 -12.01 31.61
N LYS A 397 -6.89 -10.74 31.26
CA LYS A 397 -6.70 -9.58 32.15
C LYS A 397 -7.78 -8.52 31.91
N VAL A 398 -7.79 -7.47 32.73
CA VAL A 398 -8.57 -6.25 32.46
C VAL A 398 -7.72 -5.31 31.59
N GLY A 399 -8.19 -5.01 30.38
CA GLY A 399 -7.44 -4.24 29.38
C GLY A 399 -6.42 -5.08 28.60
N THR A 400 -5.60 -4.43 27.78
CA THR A 400 -4.77 -5.13 26.77
C THR A 400 -3.30 -4.77 26.89
N ASP A 401 -2.41 -5.74 26.60
CA ASP A 401 -1.00 -5.47 26.31
C ASP A 401 -0.82 -5.40 24.79
N GLU A 402 -1.11 -4.25 24.21
CA GLU A 402 -1.05 -4.01 22.77
C GLU A 402 0.40 -4.06 22.26
N SER A 403 1.37 -3.90 23.17
CA SER A 403 2.79 -4.07 22.86
C SER A 403 3.14 -5.54 22.62
N LYS A 404 2.54 -6.47 23.36
CA LYS A 404 2.65 -7.91 23.11
C LYS A 404 2.01 -8.30 21.77
N PHE A 405 0.81 -7.80 21.50
CA PHE A 405 0.14 -8.01 20.22
C PHE A 405 1.01 -7.52 19.06
N ASN A 406 1.52 -6.29 19.12
CA ASN A 406 2.41 -5.75 18.08
C ASN A 406 3.69 -6.59 17.91
N ALA A 407 4.36 -6.95 19.00
CA ALA A 407 5.60 -7.71 18.95
C ALA A 407 5.44 -9.10 18.30
N ILE A 408 4.31 -9.77 18.50
CA ILE A 408 4.03 -11.07 17.88
C ILE A 408 3.51 -10.88 16.45
N LEU A 409 2.47 -10.07 16.25
CA LEU A 409 1.76 -9.93 14.98
C LEU A 409 2.59 -9.27 13.87
N CYS A 410 3.56 -8.42 14.20
CA CYS A 410 4.42 -7.77 13.20
C CYS A 410 5.71 -8.54 12.90
N ALA A 411 6.28 -9.27 13.86
CA ALA A 411 7.59 -9.91 13.71
C ALA A 411 7.54 -11.36 13.22
N ARG A 412 6.55 -12.17 13.63
CA ARG A 412 6.50 -13.61 13.29
C ARG A 412 6.13 -13.86 11.82
N SER A 413 6.55 -15.00 11.28
CA SER A 413 6.26 -15.35 9.88
C SER A 413 4.77 -15.60 9.62
N LYS A 414 4.33 -15.40 8.36
CA LYS A 414 2.92 -15.59 8.00
C LYS A 414 2.44 -17.05 8.25
N PRO A 415 3.22 -18.10 7.93
CA PRO A 415 2.86 -19.49 8.27
C PRO A 415 2.79 -19.74 9.78
N HIS A 416 3.76 -19.23 10.54
CA HIS A 416 3.76 -19.35 12.00
C HIS A 416 2.52 -18.69 12.61
N LEU A 417 2.19 -17.46 12.18
CA LEU A 417 1.02 -16.76 12.70
C LEU A 417 -0.31 -17.43 12.35
N ARG A 418 -0.42 -18.12 11.20
CA ARG A 418 -1.61 -18.95 10.90
C ARG A 418 -1.76 -20.10 11.91
N ALA A 419 -0.66 -20.74 12.31
CA ALA A 419 -0.68 -21.74 13.38
C ALA A 419 -1.03 -21.12 14.74
N VAL A 420 -0.45 -19.95 15.08
CA VAL A 420 -0.80 -19.19 16.30
C VAL A 420 -2.30 -18.89 16.35
N PHE A 421 -2.92 -18.46 15.24
CA PHE A 421 -4.35 -18.15 15.20
C PHE A 421 -5.21 -19.40 15.37
N HIS A 422 -4.79 -20.55 14.81
CA HIS A 422 -5.47 -21.82 15.02
C HIS A 422 -5.41 -22.24 16.50
N GLU A 423 -4.21 -22.27 17.09
CA GLU A 423 -4.02 -22.64 18.50
C GLU A 423 -4.75 -21.68 19.44
N TYR A 424 -4.77 -20.38 19.14
CA TYR A 424 -5.55 -19.38 19.89
C TYR A 424 -7.04 -19.73 19.89
N GLN A 425 -7.61 -20.00 18.71
CA GLN A 425 -9.02 -20.38 18.56
C GLN A 425 -9.35 -21.69 19.29
N GLN A 426 -8.45 -22.68 19.29
CA GLN A 426 -8.63 -23.93 20.03
C GLN A 426 -8.63 -23.71 21.55
N MET A 427 -7.83 -22.77 22.06
CA MET A 427 -7.73 -22.50 23.50
C MET A 427 -8.91 -21.70 24.07
N CYS A 428 -9.40 -20.68 23.37
CA CYS A 428 -10.43 -19.76 23.89
C CYS A 428 -11.79 -19.82 23.16
N GLY A 429 -11.91 -20.64 22.10
CA GLY A 429 -13.14 -20.77 21.32
C GLY A 429 -13.50 -19.54 20.47
N ARG A 430 -12.57 -18.61 20.25
CA ARG A 430 -12.80 -17.32 19.59
C ARG A 430 -11.71 -17.01 18.56
N ASP A 431 -12.10 -16.46 17.41
CA ASP A 431 -11.16 -15.90 16.43
C ASP A 431 -10.41 -14.71 17.02
N LEU A 432 -9.10 -14.60 16.75
CA LEU A 432 -8.26 -13.53 17.29
C LEU A 432 -8.78 -12.12 16.93
N GLU A 433 -9.33 -11.93 15.73
CA GLU A 433 -10.00 -10.70 15.32
C GLU A 433 -11.14 -10.34 16.27
N LYS A 434 -11.94 -11.32 16.71
CA LYS A 434 -13.06 -11.11 17.64
C LYS A 434 -12.65 -10.88 19.08
N SER A 435 -11.38 -11.12 19.42
CA SER A 435 -10.76 -10.64 20.67
C SER A 435 -10.24 -9.22 20.47
N ILE A 436 -9.59 -8.91 19.35
CA ILE A 436 -9.12 -7.55 19.04
C ILE A 436 -10.30 -6.55 18.99
N ASP A 437 -11.39 -6.89 18.29
CA ASP A 437 -12.64 -6.11 18.20
C ASP A 437 -13.28 -5.79 19.58
N ARG A 438 -12.89 -6.50 20.65
CA ARG A 438 -13.43 -6.34 22.01
C ARG A 438 -12.49 -5.61 22.95
N GLU A 439 -11.19 -5.82 22.77
CA GLU A 439 -10.14 -5.44 23.72
C GLU A 439 -9.29 -4.25 23.22
N MET A 440 -9.52 -3.79 22.00
CA MET A 440 -8.91 -2.59 21.40
C MET A 440 -10.00 -1.70 20.78
N SER A 441 -9.66 -0.45 20.44
CA SER A 441 -10.57 0.46 19.73
C SER A 441 -9.86 1.32 18.68
N GLY A 442 -10.63 1.79 17.69
CA GLY A 442 -10.20 2.83 16.74
C GLY A 442 -9.17 2.36 15.71
N ASP A 443 -8.17 3.19 15.43
CA ASP A 443 -7.19 2.91 14.36
C ASP A 443 -6.25 1.76 14.72
N LEU A 444 -5.98 1.56 16.02
CA LEU A 444 -5.19 0.42 16.50
C LEU A 444 -5.93 -0.90 16.29
N GLU A 445 -7.20 -0.96 16.68
CA GLU A 445 -8.09 -2.11 16.42
C GLU A 445 -8.13 -2.40 14.91
N SER A 446 -8.46 -1.38 14.11
CA SER A 446 -8.53 -1.45 12.64
C SER A 446 -7.23 -1.96 12.01
N GLY A 447 -6.09 -1.48 12.51
CA GLY A 447 -4.76 -1.90 12.06
C GLY A 447 -4.43 -3.34 12.43
N MET A 448 -4.67 -3.74 13.68
CA MET A 448 -4.41 -5.10 14.16
C MET A 448 -5.31 -6.13 13.45
N VAL A 449 -6.60 -5.83 13.28
CA VAL A 449 -7.54 -6.68 12.52
C VAL A 449 -7.11 -6.80 11.06
N ALA A 450 -6.64 -5.72 10.43
CA ALA A 450 -6.13 -5.77 9.06
C ALA A 450 -4.89 -6.66 8.94
N VAL A 451 -3.93 -6.57 9.88
CA VAL A 451 -2.75 -7.46 9.92
C VAL A 451 -3.18 -8.92 10.01
N VAL A 452 -4.10 -9.27 10.92
CA VAL A 452 -4.61 -10.64 11.07
C VAL A 452 -5.31 -11.13 9.79
N LYS A 453 -6.17 -10.31 9.18
CA LYS A 453 -6.85 -10.62 7.91
C LYS A 453 -5.87 -10.83 6.74
N CYS A 454 -4.89 -9.93 6.57
CA CYS A 454 -3.83 -10.06 5.56
C CYS A 454 -2.97 -11.32 5.76
N ILE A 455 -2.74 -11.75 7.00
CA ILE A 455 -2.04 -13.00 7.27
C ILE A 455 -2.92 -14.21 6.94
N LYS A 456 -4.20 -14.22 7.36
CA LYS A 456 -5.13 -15.33 7.07
C LYS A 456 -5.37 -15.48 5.56
N ASN A 457 -5.83 -14.44 4.88
CA ASN A 457 -6.18 -14.44 3.45
C ASN A 457 -6.16 -13.01 2.88
N THR A 458 -5.03 -12.60 2.28
CA THR A 458 -4.89 -11.26 1.66
C THR A 458 -5.90 -10.99 0.53
N PRO A 459 -6.19 -11.95 -0.39
CA PRO A 459 -7.26 -11.77 -1.37
C PRO A 459 -8.63 -11.44 -0.75
N ALA A 460 -9.03 -12.14 0.31
CA ALA A 460 -10.28 -11.87 1.02
C ALA A 460 -10.29 -10.49 1.71
N TYR A 461 -9.15 -10.04 2.25
CA TYR A 461 -9.01 -8.68 2.79
C TYR A 461 -9.25 -7.61 1.71
N PHE A 462 -8.64 -7.77 0.53
CA PHE A 462 -8.87 -6.83 -0.58
C PHE A 462 -10.30 -6.91 -1.12
N ALA A 463 -10.91 -8.10 -1.17
CA ALA A 463 -12.31 -8.25 -1.54
C ALA A 463 -13.24 -7.48 -0.58
N GLU A 464 -13.01 -7.58 0.74
CA GLU A 464 -13.76 -6.82 1.75
C GLU A 464 -13.58 -5.30 1.58
N ARG A 465 -12.36 -4.84 1.26
CA ARG A 465 -12.10 -3.42 1.05
C ARG A 465 -12.71 -2.87 -0.23
N LEU A 466 -12.69 -3.63 -1.33
CA LEU A 466 -13.39 -3.27 -2.58
C LEU A 466 -14.90 -3.17 -2.34
N TYR A 467 -15.49 -4.13 -1.63
CA TYR A 467 -16.91 -4.08 -1.27
C TYR A 467 -17.23 -2.87 -0.40
N LYS A 468 -16.42 -2.60 0.65
CA LYS A 468 -16.54 -1.40 1.49
C LYS A 468 -16.28 -0.08 0.76
N ALA A 469 -15.61 -0.10 -0.39
CA ALA A 469 -15.37 1.08 -1.21
C ALA A 469 -16.54 1.42 -2.12
N MET A 470 -17.36 0.44 -2.51
CA MET A 470 -18.54 0.60 -3.39
C MET A 470 -19.88 0.44 -2.64
N LYS A 471 -19.86 0.15 -1.34
CA LYS A 471 -21.07 -0.01 -0.52
C LYS A 471 -21.58 1.34 -0.03
N GLY A 472 -22.75 1.74 -0.54
CA GLY A 472 -23.56 2.82 0.03
C GLY A 472 -23.93 3.85 -1.03
N ALA A 473 -23.99 5.11 -0.63
CA ALA A 473 -24.15 6.22 -1.56
C ALA A 473 -22.79 6.74 -1.99
N GLY A 474 -22.42 6.47 -3.25
CA GLY A 474 -21.16 6.89 -3.85
C GLY A 474 -19.94 6.02 -3.50
N THR A 475 -18.86 6.24 -4.23
CA THR A 475 -17.67 5.39 -4.28
C THR A 475 -16.48 6.00 -3.55
N LYS A 476 -15.70 5.19 -2.83
CA LYS A 476 -14.38 5.58 -2.29
C LYS A 476 -13.30 5.44 -3.37
N ASP A 477 -13.39 6.25 -4.41
CA ASP A 477 -12.60 6.12 -5.66
C ASP A 477 -11.09 5.95 -5.45
N LYS A 478 -10.46 6.69 -4.51
CA LYS A 478 -9.04 6.52 -4.20
C LYS A 478 -8.70 5.07 -3.83
N THR A 479 -9.53 4.45 -2.99
CA THR A 479 -9.33 3.05 -2.55
C THR A 479 -9.65 2.08 -3.69
N LEU A 480 -10.70 2.32 -4.48
CA LEU A 480 -11.02 1.50 -5.63
C LEU A 480 -9.88 1.52 -6.67
N ILE A 481 -9.40 2.69 -7.06
CA ILE A 481 -8.27 2.88 -7.98
C ILE A 481 -7.01 2.18 -7.45
N ARG A 482 -6.60 2.45 -6.21
CA ARG A 482 -5.37 1.90 -5.63
C ARG A 482 -5.40 0.37 -5.60
N ILE A 483 -6.49 -0.25 -5.13
CA ILE A 483 -6.60 -1.72 -5.09
C ILE A 483 -6.65 -2.30 -6.51
N MET A 484 -7.47 -1.73 -7.40
CA MET A 484 -7.61 -2.25 -8.76
C MET A 484 -6.29 -2.18 -9.54
N VAL A 485 -5.51 -1.11 -9.41
CA VAL A 485 -4.18 -1.02 -10.02
C VAL A 485 -3.20 -1.98 -9.35
N THR A 486 -2.98 -1.86 -8.04
CA THR A 486 -1.91 -2.61 -7.33
C THR A 486 -2.12 -4.13 -7.29
N ARG A 487 -3.36 -4.62 -7.46
CA ARG A 487 -3.67 -6.07 -7.42
C ARG A 487 -3.92 -6.70 -8.80
N SER A 488 -4.14 -5.90 -9.85
CA SER A 488 -4.43 -6.39 -11.22
C SER A 488 -3.36 -7.33 -11.79
N GLU A 489 -2.11 -7.19 -11.37
CA GLU A 489 -0.97 -8.00 -11.85
C GLU A 489 -0.46 -8.99 -10.78
N VAL A 490 -1.21 -9.17 -9.68
CA VAL A 490 -0.81 -10.02 -8.54
C VAL A 490 -1.81 -11.14 -8.29
N ASP A 491 -2.98 -10.82 -7.74
CA ASP A 491 -3.95 -11.79 -7.19
C ASP A 491 -5.42 -11.42 -7.45
N MET A 492 -5.69 -10.52 -8.41
CA MET A 492 -7.05 -10.10 -8.77
C MET A 492 -8.00 -11.26 -9.08
N LEU A 493 -7.52 -12.38 -9.64
CA LEU A 493 -8.33 -13.58 -9.86
C LEU A 493 -8.73 -14.30 -8.56
N ASP A 494 -7.91 -14.27 -7.52
CA ASP A 494 -8.26 -14.81 -6.20
C ASP A 494 -9.12 -13.82 -5.40
N ILE A 495 -8.88 -12.51 -5.54
CA ILE A 495 -9.73 -11.45 -4.95
C ILE A 495 -11.16 -11.60 -5.44
N ARG A 496 -11.36 -11.76 -6.75
CA ARG A 496 -12.68 -11.98 -7.37
C ARG A 496 -13.38 -13.22 -6.82
N GLN A 497 -12.67 -14.34 -6.71
CA GLN A 497 -13.20 -15.58 -6.13
C GLN A 497 -13.67 -15.39 -4.68
N GLU A 498 -12.86 -14.73 -3.84
CA GLU A 498 -13.24 -14.42 -2.46
C GLU A 498 -14.39 -13.39 -2.39
N TYR A 499 -14.47 -12.45 -3.34
CA TYR A 499 -15.57 -11.48 -3.44
C TYR A 499 -16.91 -12.16 -3.73
N VAL A 500 -16.99 -13.00 -4.79
CA VAL A 500 -18.22 -13.76 -5.11
C VAL A 500 -18.61 -14.67 -3.95
N LYS A 501 -17.66 -15.40 -3.38
CA LYS A 501 -17.86 -16.30 -2.23
C LYS A 501 -18.41 -15.58 -0.99
N THR A 502 -18.03 -14.31 -0.77
CA THR A 502 -18.43 -13.54 0.42
C THR A 502 -19.71 -12.73 0.20
N TYR A 503 -19.95 -12.22 -1.00
CA TYR A 503 -21.01 -11.24 -1.28
C TYR A 503 -22.10 -11.73 -2.25
N GLY A 504 -21.95 -12.91 -2.85
CA GLY A 504 -22.94 -13.50 -3.77
C GLY A 504 -23.12 -12.75 -5.10
N LYS A 505 -22.22 -11.80 -5.41
CA LYS A 505 -22.16 -11.03 -6.64
C LYS A 505 -20.71 -10.90 -7.09
N SER A 506 -20.46 -10.75 -8.40
CA SER A 506 -19.11 -10.54 -8.91
C SER A 506 -18.63 -9.10 -8.72
N LEU A 507 -17.33 -8.95 -8.45
CA LEU A 507 -16.65 -7.65 -8.37
C LEU A 507 -16.90 -6.81 -9.64
N HIS A 508 -16.88 -7.46 -10.81
CA HIS A 508 -17.21 -6.85 -12.10
C HIS A 508 -18.62 -6.23 -12.11
N THR A 509 -19.62 -6.90 -11.51
CA THR A 509 -21.00 -6.41 -11.45
C THR A 509 -21.10 -5.17 -10.57
N ASP A 510 -20.51 -5.19 -9.38
CA ASP A 510 -20.55 -4.05 -8.47
C ASP A 510 -19.78 -2.84 -9.02
N ILE A 511 -18.58 -3.03 -9.61
CA ILE A 511 -17.86 -1.96 -10.34
C ILE A 511 -18.73 -1.38 -11.47
N SER A 512 -19.39 -2.24 -12.24
CA SER A 512 -20.25 -1.82 -13.36
C SER A 512 -21.50 -1.05 -12.90
N GLY A 513 -21.99 -1.30 -11.69
CA GLY A 513 -23.13 -0.59 -11.10
C GLY A 513 -22.75 0.73 -10.42
N ASP A 514 -21.59 0.78 -9.75
CA ASP A 514 -21.17 1.90 -8.91
C ASP A 514 -20.37 2.97 -9.68
N THR A 515 -19.81 2.63 -10.85
CA THR A 515 -18.98 3.53 -11.67
C THR A 515 -19.56 3.78 -13.07
N SER A 516 -19.07 4.82 -13.76
CA SER A 516 -19.55 5.20 -15.11
C SER A 516 -18.41 5.67 -16.04
N GLY A 517 -18.75 5.90 -17.32
CA GLY A 517 -17.84 6.44 -18.33
C GLY A 517 -16.57 5.62 -18.57
N ASP A 518 -15.51 6.29 -19.02
CA ASP A 518 -14.22 5.70 -19.34
C ASP A 518 -13.46 5.18 -18.11
N TYR A 519 -13.72 5.80 -16.95
CA TYR A 519 -13.30 5.30 -15.64
C TYR A 519 -13.80 3.87 -15.40
N LYS A 520 -15.10 3.62 -15.57
CA LYS A 520 -15.69 2.27 -15.51
C LYS A 520 -15.06 1.32 -16.52
N LYS A 521 -14.95 1.71 -17.79
CA LYS A 521 -14.38 0.85 -18.84
C LYS A 521 -12.97 0.35 -18.45
N LEU A 522 -12.12 1.24 -17.94
CA LEU A 522 -10.75 0.91 -17.54
C LEU A 522 -10.70 0.07 -16.25
N LEU A 523 -11.55 0.35 -15.26
CA LEU A 523 -11.67 -0.50 -14.06
C LEU A 523 -12.11 -1.94 -14.42
N LEU A 524 -13.05 -2.10 -15.36
CA LEU A 524 -13.48 -3.42 -15.81
C LEU A 524 -12.38 -4.15 -16.60
N LYS A 525 -11.54 -3.45 -17.38
CA LYS A 525 -10.31 -4.04 -17.97
C LYS A 525 -9.37 -4.58 -16.88
N LEU A 526 -9.13 -3.83 -15.80
CA LEU A 526 -8.33 -4.28 -14.65
C LEU A 526 -9.00 -5.44 -13.88
N CYS A 527 -10.34 -5.49 -13.82
CA CYS A 527 -11.09 -6.59 -13.20
C CYS A 527 -11.06 -7.89 -14.04
N GLY A 528 -10.89 -7.78 -15.36
CA GLY A 528 -11.15 -8.88 -16.30
C GLY A 528 -12.66 -9.11 -16.49
N GLY A 529 -13.04 -10.28 -17.00
CA GLY A 529 -14.47 -10.61 -17.28
C GLY A 529 -15.34 -10.74 -16.02
N SER A 530 -16.64 -10.99 -16.19
CA SER A 530 -17.48 -11.45 -15.07
C SER A 530 -17.16 -12.90 -14.71
N ASP A 531 -17.20 -13.17 -13.42
CA ASP A 531 -17.36 -14.47 -12.77
C ASP A 531 -18.80 -14.64 -12.24
#